data_AF-A0ABD4KHW4-F1
#
_entry.id   AF-A0ABD4KHW4-F1
#
_cell.length_a   1.000
_cell.length_b   1.000
_cell.length_c   1.000
_cell.angle_alpha   90.00
_cell.angle_beta   90.00
_cell.angle_gamma   90.00
#
_symmetry.space_group_name_H-M   'P 1'
#
loop_
_entity.id
_entity.type
_entity.pdbx_description
1 polymer ?
#
loop_
_entity_poly.entity_id
_entity_poly.type
_entity_poly.pdbx_seq_one_letter_code
_entity_poly.pdbx_strand_id
1 'polypeptide(L)'
;MPVESATYISDLVPDWPVGASDFVKEGDDHIRGIKKCIQNTLPNIDGPVTGTPTQLNNLTSGFNFVAEDETQSRPPTWQAVDATDGSGFAAIQALTPTAAQYAAFPDLAITMRAVMNMMMPVGHVLMTSKAGNPSTWLGFGTWTERFGYLAASGNITDTDGVTGSYPLGQGKGYWHPHDSHLWDDSRDFSTESDGEHVHKTTVDIRNSDNGHYGDSGYGGTATTKTYTSDSEESAHVHKGSVTIGTKELPLILPGFGCYVWERTA
;
A
#
# COMPACT_ATOMS: atom_id res chain seq x y z
N MET A 1 31.30 67.75 22.63
CA MET A 1 31.43 66.45 21.93
C MET A 1 30.04 66.02 21.46
N PRO A 2 29.88 65.40 20.28
CA PRO A 2 28.60 64.81 19.90
C PRO A 2 28.24 63.72 20.91
N VAL A 3 27.00 63.75 21.41
CA VAL A 3 26.48 62.67 22.25
C VAL A 3 26.15 61.50 21.33
N GLU A 4 26.78 60.35 21.57
CA GLU A 4 26.44 59.11 20.88
C GLU A 4 25.01 58.69 21.26
N SER A 5 24.22 58.29 20.26
CA SER A 5 22.87 57.75 20.46
C SER A 5 22.85 56.34 19.90
N ALA A 6 23.10 55.36 20.77
CA ALA A 6 23.08 53.94 20.45
C ALA A 6 21.87 53.27 21.10
N THR A 7 21.15 52.44 20.33
CA THR A 7 20.02 51.63 20.83
C THR A 7 20.42 50.16 20.97
N TYR A 8 21.24 49.67 20.04
CA TYR A 8 21.76 48.31 20.01
C TYR A 8 23.30 48.29 20.01
N ILE A 9 23.87 47.11 20.27
CA ILE A 9 25.33 46.91 20.29
C ILE A 9 25.95 47.25 18.92
N SER A 10 25.22 47.00 17.84
CA SER A 10 25.60 47.36 16.46
C SER A 10 25.77 48.86 16.24
N ASP A 11 25.11 49.70 17.04
CA ASP A 11 25.12 51.16 16.89
C ASP A 11 26.32 51.79 17.60
N LEU A 12 27.04 51.04 18.44
CA LEU A 12 28.21 51.53 19.16
C LEU A 12 29.32 51.86 18.17
N VAL A 13 29.94 53.04 18.34
CA VAL A 13 31.13 53.43 17.59
C VAL A 13 32.36 53.21 18.48
N PRO A 14 33.21 52.18 18.22
CA PRO A 14 34.29 51.78 19.12
C PRO A 14 35.39 52.81 19.33
N ASP A 15 35.54 53.74 18.39
CA ASP A 15 36.55 54.78 18.42
C ASP A 15 36.05 56.08 19.06
N TRP A 16 34.81 56.11 19.56
CA TRP A 16 34.24 57.26 20.27
C TRP A 16 34.24 57.04 21.78
N PRO A 17 34.47 58.08 22.60
CA PRO A 17 34.56 59.51 22.24
C PRO A 17 35.88 59.91 21.58
N VAL A 18 35.80 60.89 20.67
CA VAL A 18 36.94 61.48 19.95
C VAL A 18 37.19 62.89 20.47
N GLY A 19 38.28 63.10 21.22
CA GLY A 19 38.68 64.45 21.62
C GLY A 19 39.52 64.51 22.90
N ALA A 20 40.77 64.93 22.77
CA ALA A 20 41.70 65.17 23.87
C ALA A 20 41.42 66.49 24.66
N SER A 21 40.20 67.05 24.59
CA SER A 21 39.85 68.33 25.23
C SER A 21 39.43 68.20 26.70
N ASP A 22 39.18 66.97 27.14
CA ASP A 22 38.87 66.58 28.50
C ASP A 22 40.17 66.13 29.21
N PHE A 23 40.34 66.48 30.49
CA PHE A 23 41.48 66.07 31.31
C PHE A 23 41.46 64.57 31.70
N VAL A 24 40.41 63.83 31.37
CA VAL A 24 40.17 62.42 31.74
C VAL A 24 40.41 61.47 30.56
N LYS A 25 41.60 61.57 29.94
CA LYS A 25 42.00 60.71 28.79
C LYS A 25 41.88 59.20 29.07
N GLU A 26 42.15 58.78 30.31
CA GLU A 26 42.03 57.37 30.73
C GLU A 26 40.57 56.88 30.72
N GLY A 27 39.62 57.77 31.01
CA GLY A 27 38.19 57.44 30.97
C GLY A 27 37.72 57.14 29.54
N ASP A 28 38.17 57.94 28.58
CA ASP A 28 37.86 57.73 27.16
C ASP A 28 38.45 56.41 26.63
N ASP A 29 39.68 56.08 27.05
CA ASP A 29 40.33 54.83 26.69
C ASP A 29 39.54 53.62 27.23
N HIS A 30 39.08 53.68 28.48
CA HIS A 30 38.27 52.61 29.07
C HIS A 30 36.93 52.42 28.36
N ILE A 31 36.24 53.50 28.01
CA ILE A 31 34.96 53.43 27.28
C ILE A 31 35.15 52.80 25.90
N ARG A 32 36.18 53.21 25.16
CA ARG A 32 36.52 52.59 23.86
C ARG A 32 36.86 51.11 24.01
N GLY A 33 37.60 50.75 25.06
CA GLY A 33 37.92 49.36 25.38
C GLY A 33 36.68 48.50 25.62
N ILE A 34 35.72 49.00 26.41
CA ILE A 34 34.46 48.30 26.71
C ILE A 34 33.64 48.08 25.42
N LYS A 35 33.50 49.11 24.58
CA LYS A 35 32.77 49.00 23.30
C LYS A 35 33.38 47.96 22.37
N LYS A 36 34.71 47.98 22.21
CA LYS A 36 35.46 46.99 21.41
C LYS A 36 35.26 45.59 21.95
N CYS A 37 35.33 45.41 23.27
CA CYS A 37 35.11 44.12 23.91
C CYS A 37 33.70 43.57 23.62
N ILE A 38 32.66 44.40 23.79
CA ILE A 38 31.27 43.98 23.59
C ILE A 38 31.00 43.62 22.12
N GLN A 39 31.41 44.45 21.15
CA GLN A 39 31.22 44.16 19.73
C GLN A 39 31.99 42.94 19.26
N ASN A 40 33.22 42.73 19.74
CA ASN A 40 33.99 41.53 19.39
C ASN A 40 33.42 40.25 20.01
N THR A 41 32.76 40.34 21.18
CA THR A 41 32.17 39.20 21.87
C THR A 41 30.79 38.85 21.30
N LEU A 42 30.05 39.83 20.79
CA LEU A 42 28.69 39.69 20.28
C LEU A 42 28.55 40.29 18.86
N PRO A 43 29.29 39.78 17.85
CA PRO A 43 29.47 40.45 16.56
C PRO A 43 28.21 40.52 15.69
N ASN A 44 27.23 39.65 15.93
CA ASN A 44 26.03 39.51 15.09
C ASN A 44 24.73 39.75 15.87
N ILE A 45 24.77 40.56 16.94
CA ILE A 45 23.58 40.91 17.72
C ILE A 45 23.13 42.32 17.32
N ASP A 46 22.11 42.38 16.47
CA ASP A 46 21.50 43.60 15.91
C ASP A 46 20.13 43.94 16.55
N GLY A 47 19.74 43.21 17.59
CA GLY A 47 18.47 43.39 18.29
C GLY A 47 18.56 43.15 19.80
N PRO A 48 17.46 43.38 20.54
CA PRO A 48 17.45 43.19 21.98
C PRO A 48 17.56 41.71 22.35
N VAL A 49 18.51 41.38 23.22
CA VAL A 49 18.61 40.05 23.82
C VAL A 49 17.56 39.95 24.94
N THR A 50 16.39 39.40 24.62
CA THR A 50 15.25 39.26 25.55
C THR A 50 15.30 38.01 26.40
N GLY A 51 16.21 37.07 26.08
CA GLY A 51 16.42 35.86 26.88
C GLY A 51 16.97 36.19 28.26
N THR A 52 16.36 35.62 29.30
CA THR A 52 16.92 35.72 30.66
C THR A 52 18.24 34.94 30.75
N PRO A 53 19.16 35.31 31.66
CA PRO A 53 20.39 34.55 31.89
C PRO A 53 20.09 33.06 32.14
N THR A 54 19.05 32.73 32.89
CA THR A 54 18.63 31.34 33.13
C THR A 54 18.24 30.63 31.84
N GLN A 55 17.48 31.27 30.95
CA GLN A 55 17.09 30.67 29.66
C GLN A 55 18.29 30.46 28.74
N LEU A 56 19.19 31.44 28.65
CA LEU A 56 20.40 31.34 27.82
C LEU A 56 21.38 30.30 28.37
N ASN A 57 21.57 30.25 29.69
CA ASN A 57 22.42 29.26 30.37
C ASN A 57 21.82 27.85 30.31
N ASN A 58 20.50 27.73 30.14
CA ASN A 58 19.82 26.44 30.01
C ASN A 58 19.79 25.90 28.57
N LEU A 59 20.16 26.70 27.55
CA LEU A 59 20.35 26.17 26.20
C LEU A 59 21.36 25.02 26.21
N THR A 60 22.37 25.09 27.08
CA THR A 60 23.38 24.03 27.21
C THR A 60 22.96 22.86 28.08
N SER A 61 21.91 22.98 28.90
CA SER A 61 21.59 22.00 29.97
C SER A 61 20.50 21.00 29.62
N GLY A 62 19.92 21.03 28.42
CA GLY A 62 18.88 20.07 28.05
C GLY A 62 18.73 19.74 26.57
N PHE A 63 19.03 20.68 25.66
CA PHE A 63 18.93 20.44 24.22
C PHE A 63 20.02 21.20 23.47
N ASN A 64 21.06 20.50 23.05
CA ASN A 64 22.14 21.08 22.25
C ASN A 64 21.98 20.71 20.78
N PHE A 65 22.02 21.71 19.91
CA PHE A 65 22.28 21.48 18.50
C PHE A 65 23.79 21.35 18.31
N VAL A 66 24.21 20.16 17.92
CA VAL A 66 25.60 19.89 17.57
C VAL A 66 25.72 20.02 16.06
N ALA A 67 26.43 21.06 15.61
CA ALA A 67 26.73 21.27 14.20
C ALA A 67 27.59 20.13 13.64
N GLU A 68 27.57 20.01 12.31
CA GLU A 68 28.39 19.04 11.58
C GLU A 68 29.88 19.24 11.91
N ASP A 69 30.56 18.15 12.22
CA ASP A 69 32.01 18.11 12.38
C ASP A 69 32.58 17.17 11.33
N GLU A 70 33.07 17.74 10.23
CA GLU A 70 33.66 17.00 9.10
C GLU A 70 34.91 16.21 9.53
N THR A 71 35.67 16.72 10.50
CA THR A 71 36.88 16.10 11.03
C THR A 71 36.60 14.80 11.79
N GLN A 72 35.48 14.76 12.52
CA GLN A 72 35.03 13.55 13.23
C GLN A 72 33.97 12.76 12.44
N SER A 73 33.66 13.17 11.21
CA SER A 73 32.55 12.65 10.42
C SER A 73 31.26 12.59 11.25
N ARG A 74 30.99 13.60 12.08
CA ARG A 74 29.79 13.62 12.93
C ARG A 74 28.69 14.44 12.23
N PRO A 75 27.55 13.83 11.85
CA PRO A 75 26.46 14.57 11.24
C PRO A 75 25.81 15.52 12.26
N PRO A 76 25.09 16.55 11.84
CA PRO A 76 24.41 17.45 12.77
C PRO A 76 23.33 16.71 13.57
N THR A 77 23.29 16.90 14.88
CA THR A 77 22.40 16.16 15.79
C THR A 77 21.74 17.06 16.82
N TRP A 78 20.51 16.75 17.21
CA TRP A 78 19.92 17.29 18.43
C TRP A 78 20.22 16.35 19.58
N GLN A 79 20.91 16.84 20.60
CA GLN A 79 21.30 16.03 21.75
C GLN A 79 20.51 16.47 22.97
N ALA A 80 19.76 15.54 23.56
CA ALA A 80 19.32 15.70 24.93
C ALA A 80 20.51 15.36 25.82
N VAL A 81 20.99 16.36 26.57
CA VAL A 81 22.07 16.18 27.53
C VAL A 81 21.41 16.11 28.90
N ASP A 82 21.60 15.02 29.63
CA ASP A 82 21.32 15.03 31.07
C ASP A 82 22.44 15.84 31.74
N ALA A 83 22.09 17.04 32.19
CA ALA A 83 23.02 17.96 32.85
C ALA A 83 23.61 17.42 34.16
N THR A 84 23.10 16.30 34.68
CA THR A 84 23.37 15.83 36.04
C THR A 84 24.45 14.73 36.12
N ASP A 85 24.70 14.03 35.01
CA ASP A 85 25.34 12.70 35.06
C ASP A 85 26.58 12.56 34.16
N GLY A 86 26.71 13.32 33.07
CA GLY A 86 27.91 13.31 32.22
C GLY A 86 28.22 11.98 31.52
N SER A 87 27.34 10.98 31.64
CA SER A 87 27.47 9.64 31.08
C SER A 87 26.20 9.24 30.30
N GLY A 88 26.15 9.70 29.05
CA GLY A 88 25.23 9.16 28.06
C GLY A 88 24.44 10.25 27.34
N PHE A 89 24.79 10.48 26.08
CA PHE A 89 24.02 11.35 25.20
C PHE A 89 22.80 10.57 24.68
N ALA A 90 21.58 11.03 24.94
CA ALA A 90 20.40 10.57 24.20
C ALA A 90 20.22 11.48 22.98
N ALA A 91 21.01 11.23 21.93
CA ALA A 91 20.91 12.01 20.70
C ALA A 91 19.68 11.59 19.87
N ILE A 92 18.87 12.54 19.42
CA ILE A 92 17.93 12.35 18.32
C ILE A 92 18.61 12.93 17.09
N GLN A 93 19.07 12.05 16.20
CA GLN A 93 19.70 12.48 14.95
C GLN A 93 18.65 12.76 13.87
N ALA A 94 18.81 13.91 13.20
CA ALA A 94 17.97 14.29 12.06
C ALA A 94 18.35 13.55 10.77
N LEU A 95 19.56 12.98 10.70
CA LEU A 95 20.11 12.25 9.55
C LEU A 95 20.38 10.79 9.91
N THR A 96 20.36 9.89 8.92
CA THR A 96 20.76 8.50 9.14
C THR A 96 22.29 8.43 9.23
N PRO A 97 22.88 7.92 10.33
CA PRO A 97 24.32 7.69 10.40
C PRO A 97 24.74 6.55 9.47
N THR A 98 25.94 6.67 8.91
CA THR A 98 26.64 5.58 8.22
C THR A 98 27.03 4.49 9.22
N ALA A 99 27.30 3.27 8.73
CA ALA A 99 27.72 2.15 9.59
C ALA A 99 29.00 2.46 10.40
N ALA A 100 29.93 3.24 9.82
CA ALA A 100 31.15 3.68 10.50
C ALA A 100 30.86 4.66 11.65
N GLN A 101 29.92 5.59 11.44
CA GLN A 101 29.48 6.55 12.47
C GLN A 101 28.75 5.83 13.62
N TYR A 102 27.92 4.84 13.32
CA TYR A 102 27.25 4.05 14.36
C TYR A 102 28.25 3.27 15.24
N ALA A 103 29.28 2.67 14.63
CA ALA A 103 30.29 1.91 15.37
C ALA A 103 31.21 2.80 16.23
N ALA A 104 31.44 4.05 15.81
CA ALA A 104 32.29 5.00 16.54
C ALA A 104 31.59 5.64 17.75
N PHE A 105 30.26 5.62 17.80
CA PHE A 105 29.46 6.25 18.84
C PHE A 105 28.41 5.24 19.35
N PRO A 106 28.72 4.41 20.37
CA PRO A 106 27.79 3.37 20.86
C PRO A 106 26.50 3.94 21.48
N ASP A 107 26.53 5.22 21.89
CA ASP A 107 25.37 5.94 22.43
C ASP A 107 24.54 6.63 21.32
N LEU A 108 24.87 6.40 20.05
CA LEU A 108 24.25 7.09 18.91
C LEU A 108 22.87 6.53 18.57
N ALA A 109 21.88 7.17 19.18
CA ALA A 109 20.61 7.60 18.60
C ALA A 109 19.65 6.56 18.00
N ILE A 110 18.47 6.49 18.62
CA ILE A 110 17.25 6.06 17.96
C ILE A 110 16.88 7.13 16.91
N THR A 111 17.31 6.96 15.66
CA THR A 111 16.76 7.76 14.55
C THR A 111 15.30 7.37 14.33
N MET A 112 14.46 8.28 13.83
CA MET A 112 13.10 7.89 13.41
C MET A 112 13.16 6.78 12.35
N ARG A 113 14.21 6.76 11.51
CA ARG A 113 14.50 5.65 10.62
C ARG A 113 14.83 4.34 11.35
N ALA A 114 15.58 4.37 12.44
CA ALA A 114 15.84 3.20 13.28
C ALA A 114 14.55 2.68 13.92
N VAL A 115 13.69 3.56 14.44
CA VAL A 115 12.34 3.17 14.93
C VAL A 115 11.54 2.52 13.82
N MET A 116 11.47 3.16 12.66
CA MET A 116 10.78 2.63 11.48
C MET A 116 11.37 1.28 11.02
N ASN A 117 12.69 1.11 11.08
CA ASN A 117 13.36 -0.17 10.77
C ASN A 117 13.06 -1.26 11.80
N MET A 118 12.91 -0.91 13.08
CA MET A 118 12.53 -1.86 14.13
C MET A 118 11.05 -2.27 14.01
N MET A 119 10.17 -1.32 13.71
CA MET A 119 8.73 -1.56 13.56
C MET A 119 8.40 -2.28 12.25
N MET A 120 9.09 -1.91 11.17
CA MET A 120 8.87 -2.42 9.81
C MET A 120 10.21 -2.80 9.18
N PRO A 121 10.85 -3.91 9.61
CA PRO A 121 12.13 -4.36 9.05
C PRO A 121 12.01 -4.74 7.57
N VAL A 122 13.15 -4.93 6.90
CA VAL A 122 13.15 -5.51 5.55
C VAL A 122 12.50 -6.91 5.61
N GLY A 123 11.60 -7.19 4.66
CA GLY A 123 10.72 -8.36 4.66
C GLY A 123 9.37 -8.14 5.37
N HIS A 124 9.15 -6.99 6.02
CA HIS A 124 7.86 -6.67 6.64
C HIS A 124 6.75 -6.57 5.60
N VAL A 125 5.61 -7.19 5.90
CA VAL A 125 4.41 -7.16 5.07
C VAL A 125 3.42 -6.15 5.65
N LEU A 126 3.11 -5.12 4.86
CA LEU A 126 2.14 -4.08 5.19
C LEU A 126 0.85 -4.31 4.42
N MET A 127 -0.27 -4.34 5.12
CA MET A 127 -1.62 -4.42 4.55
C MET A 127 -2.35 -3.11 4.78
N THR A 128 -2.88 -2.52 3.72
CA THR A 128 -3.50 -1.18 3.81
C THR A 128 -4.64 -1.02 2.82
N SER A 129 -5.64 -0.21 3.16
CA SER A 129 -6.67 0.25 2.22
C SER A 129 -6.21 1.45 1.39
N LYS A 130 -5.10 2.09 1.78
CA LYS A 130 -4.57 3.26 1.09
C LYS A 130 -3.87 2.85 -0.20
N ALA A 131 -4.31 3.41 -1.32
CA ALA A 131 -3.67 3.22 -2.61
C ALA A 131 -2.33 3.97 -2.69
N GLY A 132 -1.43 3.47 -3.54
CA GLY A 132 -0.13 4.07 -3.82
C GLY A 132 1.00 3.53 -2.95
N ASN A 133 2.24 3.62 -3.47
CA ASN A 133 3.41 3.02 -2.85
C ASN A 133 3.66 3.60 -1.44
N PRO A 134 3.86 2.76 -0.40
CA PRO A 134 4.06 3.21 0.97
C PRO A 134 5.19 4.21 1.16
N SER A 135 6.25 4.16 0.34
CA SER A 135 7.32 5.16 0.38
C SER A 135 6.81 6.61 0.24
N THR A 136 5.72 6.84 -0.49
CA THR A 136 5.18 8.18 -0.74
C THR A 136 4.44 8.78 0.45
N TRP A 137 3.91 7.96 1.37
CA TRP A 137 3.11 8.43 2.50
C TRP A 137 3.62 8.00 3.88
N LEU A 138 4.46 6.96 3.97
CA LEU A 138 5.30 6.68 5.13
C LEU A 138 6.59 7.51 5.11
N GLY A 139 7.07 7.89 3.92
CA GLY A 139 8.31 8.67 3.77
C GLY A 139 9.60 7.86 3.96
N PHE A 140 9.52 6.52 4.00
CA PHE A 140 10.68 5.65 4.16
C PHE A 140 10.50 4.29 3.48
N GLY A 141 11.63 3.59 3.30
CA GLY A 141 11.70 2.22 2.81
C GLY A 141 11.43 2.10 1.31
N THR A 142 11.86 0.98 0.75
CA THR A 142 11.52 0.57 -0.62
C THR A 142 10.49 -0.54 -0.55
N TRP A 143 9.35 -0.34 -1.18
CA TRP A 143 8.21 -1.23 -1.08
C TRP A 143 7.85 -1.83 -2.43
N THR A 144 7.69 -3.14 -2.46
CA THR A 144 7.24 -3.89 -3.63
C THR A 144 5.85 -4.43 -3.39
N GLU A 145 4.96 -4.25 -4.37
CA GLU A 145 3.59 -4.76 -4.28
C GLU A 145 3.59 -6.30 -4.32
N ARG A 146 2.70 -6.89 -3.52
CA ARG A 146 2.44 -8.33 -3.49
C ARG A 146 0.98 -8.59 -3.83
N PHE A 147 0.76 -9.58 -4.68
CA PHE A 147 -0.56 -10.01 -5.10
C PHE A 147 -0.74 -11.49 -4.80
N GLY A 148 -1.93 -11.87 -4.34
CA GLY A 148 -2.28 -13.25 -4.03
C GLY A 148 -3.02 -13.37 -2.72
N TYR A 149 -2.99 -14.57 -2.14
CA TYR A 149 -3.55 -14.86 -0.83
C TYR A 149 -2.41 -15.02 0.19
N LEU A 150 -2.71 -14.77 1.46
CA LEU A 150 -1.77 -14.94 2.56
C LEU A 150 -1.98 -16.33 3.17
N ALA A 151 -0.92 -17.12 3.22
CA ALA A 151 -0.93 -18.46 3.81
C ALA A 151 0.01 -18.50 5.02
N ALA A 152 -0.37 -19.26 6.05
CA ALA A 152 0.59 -19.62 7.08
C ALA A 152 1.67 -20.52 6.47
N SER A 153 2.93 -20.25 6.81
CA SER A 153 4.05 -21.14 6.52
C SER A 153 4.44 -21.91 7.78
N GLY A 154 4.87 -23.15 7.62
CA GLY A 154 5.32 -23.98 8.73
C GLY A 154 4.95 -25.44 8.53
N ASN A 155 5.22 -26.24 9.54
CA ASN A 155 4.91 -27.65 9.54
C ASN A 155 3.61 -27.87 10.30
N ILE A 156 2.64 -28.52 9.66
CA ILE A 156 1.39 -28.93 10.29
C ILE A 156 1.36 -30.45 10.31
N THR A 157 1.17 -31.01 11.51
CA THR A 157 0.92 -32.45 11.67
C THR A 157 -0.58 -32.66 11.73
N ASP A 158 -1.09 -33.55 10.89
CA ASP A 158 -2.50 -33.96 10.93
C ASP A 158 -2.80 -34.86 12.15
N THR A 159 -4.07 -35.24 12.29
CA THR A 159 -4.53 -36.11 13.39
C THR A 159 -3.96 -37.53 13.32
N ASP A 160 -3.48 -37.96 12.15
CA ASP A 160 -2.89 -39.27 11.90
C ASP A 160 -1.35 -39.26 12.07
N GLY A 161 -0.77 -38.11 12.45
CA GLY A 161 0.66 -37.96 12.72
C GLY A 161 1.52 -37.65 11.50
N VAL A 162 0.91 -37.36 10.34
CA VAL A 162 1.63 -37.02 9.11
C VAL A 162 1.90 -35.51 9.09
N THR A 163 3.17 -35.12 8.99
CA THR A 163 3.58 -33.72 8.93
C THR A 163 3.65 -33.22 7.48
N GLY A 164 2.74 -32.32 7.10
CA GLY A 164 2.86 -31.50 5.90
C GLY A 164 3.73 -30.27 6.17
N SER A 165 4.74 -30.03 5.33
CA SER A 165 5.62 -28.86 5.44
C SER A 165 5.24 -27.81 4.39
N TYR A 166 4.96 -26.58 4.82
CA TYR A 166 4.65 -25.42 3.99
C TYR A 166 5.79 -24.39 4.07
N PRO A 167 6.87 -24.55 3.27
CA PRO A 167 8.04 -23.68 3.37
C PRO A 167 7.75 -22.25 2.90
N LEU A 168 8.45 -21.28 3.50
CA LEU A 168 8.48 -19.90 3.02
C LEU A 168 9.03 -19.87 1.57
N GLY A 169 8.35 -19.13 0.69
CA GLY A 169 8.78 -19.00 -0.71
C GLY A 169 8.41 -20.17 -1.61
N GLN A 170 7.48 -21.05 -1.21
CA GLN A 170 6.90 -22.02 -2.14
C GLN A 170 6.26 -21.25 -3.32
N GLY A 171 6.95 -21.27 -4.46
CA GLY A 171 6.60 -20.47 -5.63
C GLY A 171 5.18 -20.78 -6.07
N LYS A 172 4.45 -19.74 -6.51
CA LYS A 172 3.06 -19.72 -7.04
C LYS A 172 2.53 -21.12 -7.38
N GLY A 173 2.22 -21.90 -6.35
CA GLY A 173 1.63 -23.21 -6.52
C GLY A 173 0.20 -22.91 -6.87
N TYR A 174 -0.26 -23.41 -8.02
CA TYR A 174 -1.68 -23.38 -8.31
C TYR A 174 -2.35 -24.18 -7.19
N TRP A 175 -3.02 -23.50 -6.27
CA TRP A 175 -4.01 -24.15 -5.43
C TRP A 175 -5.16 -24.42 -6.37
N HIS A 176 -5.10 -25.58 -7.01
CA HIS A 176 -6.26 -26.10 -7.71
C HIS A 176 -7.29 -26.33 -6.59
N PRO A 177 -8.46 -25.66 -6.61
CA PRO A 177 -9.56 -26.19 -5.84
C PRO A 177 -9.69 -27.65 -6.25
N HIS A 178 -9.58 -28.55 -5.27
CA HIS A 178 -9.75 -29.97 -5.52
C HIS A 178 -11.09 -30.15 -6.24
N ASP A 179 -11.19 -31.07 -7.20
CA ASP A 179 -12.42 -31.25 -7.99
C ASP A 179 -13.66 -31.48 -7.09
N SER A 180 -13.47 -31.96 -5.86
CA SER A 180 -14.52 -32.10 -4.84
C SER A 180 -15.07 -30.77 -4.30
N HIS A 181 -14.37 -29.65 -4.49
CA HIS A 181 -14.82 -28.29 -4.13
C HIS A 181 -15.54 -27.60 -5.30
N LEU A 182 -15.46 -28.16 -6.51
CA LEU A 182 -16.20 -27.70 -7.68
C LEU A 182 -17.50 -28.50 -7.77
N TRP A 183 -18.59 -27.94 -7.25
CA TRP A 183 -19.90 -28.57 -7.31
C TRP A 183 -20.54 -28.33 -8.69
N ASP A 184 -20.78 -29.42 -9.42
CA ASP A 184 -21.59 -29.48 -10.63
C ASP A 184 -22.65 -30.54 -10.37
N ASP A 185 -23.92 -30.12 -10.42
CA ASP A 185 -25.05 -31.04 -10.40
C ASP A 185 -25.84 -30.85 -11.69
N SER A 186 -25.71 -31.81 -12.59
CA SER A 186 -26.53 -31.93 -13.78
C SER A 186 -27.73 -32.82 -13.47
N ARG A 187 -28.93 -32.27 -13.60
CA ARG A 187 -30.18 -33.01 -13.44
C ARG A 187 -30.90 -33.05 -14.77
N ASP A 188 -31.17 -34.27 -15.20
CA ASP A 188 -32.05 -34.51 -16.32
C ASP A 188 -33.49 -34.38 -15.83
N PHE A 189 -34.32 -33.73 -16.64
CA PHE A 189 -35.76 -33.71 -16.44
C PHE A 189 -36.46 -34.17 -17.71
N SER A 190 -37.57 -34.86 -17.52
CA SER A 190 -38.51 -35.17 -18.57
C SER A 190 -39.88 -34.71 -18.13
N THR A 191 -40.61 -34.06 -19.03
CA THR A 191 -42.04 -33.90 -18.82
C THR A 191 -42.69 -35.28 -18.90
N GLU A 192 -43.74 -35.52 -18.12
CA GLU A 192 -44.64 -36.62 -18.43
C GLU A 192 -45.23 -36.37 -19.83
N SER A 193 -45.57 -37.44 -20.54
CA SER A 193 -46.13 -37.34 -21.90
C SER A 193 -47.41 -36.51 -21.85
N ASP A 194 -47.41 -35.32 -22.45
CA ASP A 194 -48.66 -34.61 -22.73
C ASP A 194 -49.43 -35.48 -23.72
N GLY A 195 -50.48 -36.13 -23.21
CA GLY A 195 -51.32 -37.16 -23.81
C GLY A 195 -51.31 -37.33 -25.34
N GLU A 196 -51.46 -38.58 -25.76
CA GLU A 196 -51.49 -39.00 -27.16
C GLU A 196 -52.43 -38.11 -28.01
N HIS A 197 -51.91 -37.63 -29.14
CA HIS A 197 -52.71 -36.93 -30.13
C HIS A 197 -52.42 -37.49 -31.52
N VAL A 198 -53.47 -37.48 -32.37
CA VAL A 198 -53.41 -38.03 -33.72
C VAL A 198 -53.46 -36.91 -34.74
N HIS A 199 -52.47 -36.84 -35.62
CA HIS A 199 -52.47 -35.88 -36.72
C HIS A 199 -53.25 -36.44 -37.92
N LYS A 200 -54.57 -36.21 -37.95
CA LYS A 200 -55.39 -36.62 -39.10
C LYS A 200 -55.28 -35.60 -40.23
N THR A 201 -54.60 -35.97 -41.31
CA THR A 201 -54.68 -35.23 -42.58
C THR A 201 -55.59 -35.98 -43.54
N THR A 202 -56.58 -35.28 -44.09
CA THR A 202 -57.52 -35.84 -45.08
C THR A 202 -57.24 -35.21 -46.42
N VAL A 203 -56.76 -35.98 -47.39
CA VAL A 203 -56.58 -35.53 -48.77
C VAL A 203 -57.78 -36.00 -49.58
N ASP A 204 -58.67 -35.06 -49.88
CA ASP A 204 -59.88 -35.30 -50.69
C ASP A 204 -59.49 -35.18 -52.18
N ILE A 205 -59.08 -36.29 -52.80
CA ILE A 205 -58.84 -36.35 -54.25
C ILE A 205 -60.20 -36.41 -54.94
N ARG A 206 -60.80 -35.24 -55.17
CA ARG A 206 -61.94 -35.13 -56.07
C ARG A 206 -61.44 -35.35 -57.49
N ASN A 207 -61.84 -36.49 -58.04
CA ASN A 207 -61.65 -36.84 -59.43
C ASN A 207 -62.40 -35.80 -60.29
N SER A 208 -61.74 -34.73 -60.68
CA SER A 208 -62.15 -33.89 -61.80
C SER A 208 -61.46 -34.42 -63.04
N ASP A 209 -62.27 -35.08 -63.86
CA ASP A 209 -62.00 -35.66 -65.18
C ASP A 209 -61.03 -34.84 -66.05
N ASN A 210 -60.09 -35.53 -66.72
CA ASN A 210 -59.86 -35.41 -68.18
C ASN A 210 -58.57 -36.07 -68.64
N GLY A 211 -58.66 -36.93 -69.67
CA GLY A 211 -57.51 -37.37 -70.49
C GLY A 211 -57.60 -38.84 -70.89
N HIS A 212 -58.56 -39.25 -71.72
CA HIS A 212 -58.42 -39.41 -73.18
C HIS A 212 -57.30 -40.38 -73.67
N TYR A 213 -57.76 -41.42 -74.39
CA TYR A 213 -57.09 -42.34 -75.31
C TYR A 213 -56.34 -43.58 -74.77
N GLY A 214 -56.91 -44.76 -75.03
CA GLY A 214 -56.15 -46.01 -75.13
C GLY A 214 -56.88 -47.25 -74.57
N ASP A 215 -57.81 -47.78 -75.35
CA ASP A 215 -58.58 -49.01 -75.11
C ASP A 215 -57.69 -50.27 -75.01
N SER A 216 -57.89 -51.08 -73.96
CA SER A 216 -58.23 -52.51 -74.11
C SER A 216 -58.67 -53.11 -72.77
N GLY A 217 -59.99 -53.16 -72.58
CA GLY A 217 -60.71 -54.21 -71.85
C GLY A 217 -60.25 -54.58 -70.44
N TYR A 218 -60.89 -53.99 -69.43
CA TYR A 218 -61.35 -54.75 -68.26
C TYR A 218 -62.45 -53.97 -67.54
N GLY A 219 -63.67 -54.53 -67.50
CA GLY A 219 -64.79 -53.97 -66.75
C GLY A 219 -64.52 -54.03 -65.25
N GLY A 220 -64.07 -52.93 -64.67
CA GLY A 220 -63.85 -52.78 -63.25
C GLY A 220 -64.52 -51.50 -62.75
N THR A 221 -65.54 -51.66 -61.91
CA THR A 221 -66.23 -50.59 -61.19
C THR A 221 -65.22 -49.72 -60.44
N ALA A 222 -65.05 -48.46 -60.89
CA ALA A 222 -64.18 -47.50 -60.21
C ALA A 222 -64.75 -47.19 -58.82
N THR A 223 -64.15 -47.80 -57.79
CA THR A 223 -64.45 -47.53 -56.40
C THR A 223 -63.63 -46.33 -55.98
N THR A 224 -64.28 -45.22 -55.59
CA THR A 224 -63.63 -44.07 -54.98
C THR A 224 -62.90 -44.53 -53.71
N LYS A 225 -61.57 -44.66 -53.77
CA LYS A 225 -60.76 -45.03 -52.61
C LYS A 225 -60.40 -43.76 -51.84
N THR A 226 -61.10 -43.52 -50.74
CA THR A 226 -60.66 -42.58 -49.72
C THR A 226 -59.47 -43.19 -48.99
N TYR A 227 -58.28 -42.65 -49.18
CA TYR A 227 -57.11 -43.03 -48.40
C TYR A 227 -57.10 -42.20 -47.12
N THR A 228 -57.60 -42.79 -46.02
CA THR A 228 -57.34 -42.27 -44.69
C THR A 228 -56.05 -42.92 -44.23
N SER A 229 -54.94 -42.17 -44.18
CA SER A 229 -53.75 -42.64 -43.48
C SER A 229 -53.92 -42.28 -42.01
N ASP A 230 -54.27 -43.27 -41.19
CA ASP A 230 -54.10 -43.13 -39.75
C ASP A 230 -52.58 -43.25 -39.50
N SER A 231 -51.92 -42.12 -39.22
CA SER A 231 -50.54 -42.19 -38.74
C SER A 231 -50.55 -42.71 -37.31
N GLU A 232 -49.67 -43.65 -37.01
CA GLU A 232 -49.54 -44.25 -35.69
C GLU A 232 -49.43 -43.18 -34.59
N GLU A 233 -50.07 -43.49 -33.47
CA GLU A 233 -50.14 -42.68 -32.27
C GLU A 233 -48.74 -42.24 -31.84
N SER A 234 -48.52 -40.92 -31.72
CA SER A 234 -47.20 -40.39 -31.39
C SER A 234 -47.29 -39.46 -30.18
N ALA A 235 -46.51 -39.80 -29.16
CA ALA A 235 -46.33 -39.02 -27.95
C ALA A 235 -44.97 -38.30 -27.99
N HIS A 236 -44.95 -37.01 -27.63
CA HIS A 236 -43.72 -36.24 -27.53
C HIS A 236 -43.27 -36.09 -26.09
N VAL A 237 -42.26 -36.86 -25.69
CA VAL A 237 -41.57 -36.66 -24.40
C VAL A 237 -40.48 -35.62 -24.59
N HIS A 238 -40.65 -34.47 -23.94
CA HIS A 238 -39.64 -33.41 -23.96
C HIS A 238 -38.63 -33.71 -22.86
N LYS A 239 -37.38 -33.96 -23.28
CA LYS A 239 -36.25 -34.19 -22.38
C LYS A 239 -35.32 -32.99 -22.43
N GLY A 240 -34.88 -32.54 -21.26
CA GLY A 240 -33.89 -31.48 -21.12
C GLY A 240 -32.97 -31.76 -19.95
N SER A 241 -31.85 -31.05 -19.91
CA SER A 241 -30.90 -31.08 -18.81
C SER A 241 -30.72 -29.67 -18.28
N VAL A 242 -30.71 -29.51 -16.96
CA VAL A 242 -30.24 -28.29 -16.30
C VAL A 242 -28.96 -28.61 -15.55
N THR A 243 -27.91 -27.86 -15.84
CA THR A 243 -26.65 -27.92 -15.12
C THR A 243 -26.56 -26.70 -14.21
N ILE A 244 -26.42 -26.90 -12.90
CA ILE A 244 -26.22 -25.82 -11.93
C ILE A 244 -24.75 -25.83 -11.49
N GLY A 245 -24.04 -24.75 -11.79
CA GLY A 245 -22.58 -24.62 -11.64
C GLY A 245 -21.85 -24.94 -12.95
N THR A 246 -20.82 -24.17 -13.31
CA THR A 246 -20.18 -24.27 -14.64
C THR A 246 -18.81 -24.94 -14.63
N LYS A 247 -18.30 -25.38 -13.46
CA LYS A 247 -16.87 -25.72 -13.23
C LYS A 247 -15.86 -24.64 -13.61
N GLU A 248 -16.29 -23.53 -14.21
CA GLU A 248 -15.47 -22.35 -14.39
C GLU A 248 -15.29 -21.70 -13.03
N LEU A 249 -14.04 -21.51 -12.63
CA LEU A 249 -13.66 -20.88 -11.36
C LEU A 249 -14.44 -19.57 -11.21
N PRO A 250 -15.49 -19.47 -10.37
CA PRO A 250 -15.99 -18.17 -10.02
C PRO A 250 -14.83 -17.52 -9.27
N LEU A 251 -14.29 -16.43 -9.81
CA LEU A 251 -13.32 -15.60 -9.13
C LEU A 251 -13.94 -15.28 -7.77
N ILE A 252 -13.50 -15.97 -6.71
CA ILE A 252 -14.00 -15.76 -5.36
C ILE A 252 -13.62 -14.31 -5.05
N LEU A 253 -14.62 -13.42 -5.09
CA LEU A 253 -14.44 -12.03 -4.72
C LEU A 253 -14.05 -12.03 -3.24
N PRO A 254 -12.83 -11.59 -2.87
CA PRO A 254 -12.45 -11.54 -1.47
C PRO A 254 -13.39 -10.58 -0.73
N GLY A 255 -13.89 -11.00 0.44
CA GLY A 255 -14.82 -10.23 1.27
C GLY A 255 -14.27 -8.89 1.80
N PHE A 256 -12.99 -8.60 1.55
CA PHE A 256 -12.36 -7.29 1.75
C PHE A 256 -11.07 -7.22 0.91
N GLY A 257 -10.92 -6.19 0.06
CA GLY A 257 -9.72 -5.94 -0.73
C GLY A 257 -8.76 -5.00 0.00
N CYS A 258 -7.49 -5.39 0.12
CA CYS A 258 -6.43 -4.52 0.62
C CYS A 258 -5.20 -4.60 -0.29
N TYR A 259 -4.41 -3.53 -0.31
CA TYR A 259 -3.09 -3.52 -0.94
C TYR A 259 -2.09 -4.15 0.01
N VAL A 260 -1.31 -5.10 -0.51
CA VAL A 260 -0.26 -5.79 0.24
C VAL A 260 1.09 -5.36 -0.31
N TRP A 261 1.96 -4.89 0.58
CA TRP A 261 3.29 -4.42 0.24
C TRP A 261 4.33 -5.14 1.07
N GLU A 262 5.44 -5.54 0.45
CA GLU A 262 6.61 -6.07 1.15
C GLU A 262 7.75 -5.05 1.10
N ARG A 263 8.35 -4.79 2.26
CA ARG A 263 9.53 -3.95 2.33
C ARG A 263 10.77 -4.71 1.84
N THR A 264 11.51 -4.10 0.92
CA THR A 264 12.69 -4.71 0.27
C THR A 264 14.01 -4.01 0.60
N ALA A 265 13.98 -2.74 1.04
CA ALA A 265 15.12 -1.98 1.55
C ALA A 265 14.67 -0.87 2.51
#